data_AF-A0AAD4BDF4-F1
#
_entry.id   AF-A0AAD4BDF4-F1
#
_cell.length_a   1.000
_cell.length_b   1.000
_cell.length_c   1.000
_cell.angle_alpha   90.00
_cell.angle_beta   90.00
_cell.angle_gamma   90.00
#
_symmetry.space_group_name_H-M   'P 1'
#
loop_
_entity.id
_entity.type
_entity.pdbx_description
1 polymer ?
#
loop_
_entity_poly.entity_id
_entity_poly.type
_entity_poly.pdbx_seq_one_letter_code
_entity_poly.pdbx_strand_id
1 'polypeptide(L)'
;MSLLARFRLQGGSRSTGANEGPPDSGGRHSPPRPSSRARSRSLTPSDRLFPTPPPNQGDSRRQRSNSMEDVERQRTLKKQRKYALDACREYQLEDDALDQFAELALPQMLIRVYGKLLAIERVRQKDEHSTFIHSEQFKVGWTFMNRNLPLFKIPAPALDEPGIPDYIDSLMKDILTKQRAMIKNKIALSIKSKQHISLLAKALAQSGYYEVTGSQWARFAFLRQCLVTFNELVMESMARTVKAMGSGQSGNTEGGNSAGNNPAGDNPTGDNSTGGRSVGGGDEGGSSDEPAPRDWVQADFWEFVDIVLCDLRAQAAEEEETLDDQKEHLEKFFTDCLKADLVLYRATKRNCPVPQAASQILSDWQRAIHQELVWS
;
A
#
# COMPACT_ATOMS: atom_id res chain seq x y z
N MET A 1 9.41 -14.46 9.93
CA MET A 1 8.60 -15.48 9.20
C MET A 1 8.14 -14.86 7.88
N SER A 2 8.32 -15.54 6.73
CA SER A 2 7.87 -15.00 5.43
C SER A 2 6.34 -14.86 5.37
N LEU A 3 5.84 -13.89 4.58
CA LEU A 3 4.39 -13.71 4.40
C LEU A 3 3.75 -14.96 3.77
N LEU A 4 4.47 -15.63 2.88
CA LEU A 4 4.03 -16.89 2.28
C LEU A 4 3.92 -18.04 3.29
N ALA A 5 4.86 -18.16 4.23
CA ALA A 5 4.77 -19.16 5.29
C ALA A 5 3.52 -18.92 6.17
N ARG A 6 3.26 -17.66 6.53
CA ARG A 6 2.07 -17.28 7.28
C ARG A 6 0.78 -17.55 6.51
N PHE A 7 0.76 -17.29 5.20
CA PHE A 7 -0.35 -17.59 4.31
C PHE A 7 -0.67 -19.10 4.30
N ARG A 8 0.36 -19.96 4.19
CA ARG A 8 0.20 -21.43 4.16
C ARG A 8 -0.34 -22.00 5.47
N LEU A 9 0.13 -21.49 6.62
CA LEU A 9 -0.34 -21.93 7.95
C LEU A 9 -1.86 -21.77 8.13
N GLN A 10 -2.46 -20.84 7.38
CA GLN A 10 -3.88 -20.55 7.49
C GLN A 10 -4.76 -21.37 6.54
N GLY A 11 -4.21 -21.77 5.37
CA GLY A 11 -4.88 -22.68 4.44
C GLY A 11 -4.80 -24.14 4.88
N GLY A 12 -3.70 -24.51 5.55
CA GLY A 12 -3.48 -25.85 6.10
C GLY A 12 -4.14 -26.03 7.47
N SER A 13 -5.44 -26.37 7.49
CA SER A 13 -6.04 -27.12 8.59
C SER A 13 -5.87 -26.50 10.00
N ARG A 14 -6.65 -25.46 10.31
CA ARG A 14 -7.30 -25.44 11.64
C ARG A 14 -8.38 -26.53 11.64
N SER A 15 -7.94 -27.78 11.74
CA SER A 15 -8.79 -28.89 12.18
C SER A 15 -9.42 -28.44 13.49
N THR A 16 -10.72 -28.19 13.46
CA THR A 16 -11.52 -27.91 14.63
C THR A 16 -11.36 -29.05 15.61
N GLY A 17 -10.52 -28.85 16.62
CA GLY A 17 -10.49 -29.67 17.81
C GLY A 17 -11.90 -29.78 18.39
N ALA A 18 -12.23 -31.02 18.72
CA ALA A 18 -13.42 -31.51 19.41
C ALA A 18 -14.31 -30.45 20.09
N ASN A 19 -15.50 -30.28 19.53
CA ASN A 19 -16.79 -30.52 20.18
C ASN A 19 -16.78 -30.61 21.73
N GLU A 20 -16.94 -29.49 22.42
CA GLU A 20 -17.63 -29.44 23.72
C GLU A 20 -18.91 -28.63 23.54
N GLY A 21 -20.04 -29.25 23.86
CA GLY A 21 -21.38 -28.75 23.57
C GLY A 21 -21.80 -27.56 24.45
N PRO A 22 -22.85 -26.81 24.04
CA PRO A 22 -23.37 -25.71 24.83
C PRO A 22 -24.45 -26.17 25.82
N PRO A 23 -24.51 -25.63 27.05
CA PRO A 23 -25.75 -25.57 27.79
C PRO A 23 -26.54 -24.33 27.35
N ASP A 24 -27.81 -24.62 27.17
CA ASP A 24 -28.96 -23.73 27.09
C ASP A 24 -28.95 -22.63 28.17
N SER A 25 -29.18 -21.37 27.79
CA SER A 25 -29.99 -20.40 28.57
C SER A 25 -30.18 -19.08 27.80
N GLY A 26 -31.43 -18.62 27.79
CA GLY A 26 -31.88 -17.45 27.03
C GLY A 26 -31.60 -16.09 27.67
N GLY A 27 -32.09 -15.05 26.99
CA GLY A 27 -32.07 -13.68 27.50
C GLY A 27 -32.31 -12.65 26.41
N ARG A 28 -33.57 -12.31 26.16
CA ARG A 28 -33.99 -11.13 25.40
C ARG A 28 -33.47 -9.88 26.11
N HIS A 29 -32.91 -8.90 25.38
CA HIS A 29 -33.13 -7.47 25.64
C HIS A 29 -32.69 -6.63 24.43
N SER A 30 -33.61 -5.82 23.92
CA SER A 30 -33.36 -4.77 22.93
C SER A 30 -33.19 -3.43 23.64
N PRO A 31 -32.29 -2.53 23.19
CA PRO A 31 -32.34 -1.14 23.59
C PRO A 31 -32.89 -0.22 22.48
N PRO A 32 -33.40 0.97 22.85
CA PRO A 32 -34.29 1.76 22.02
C PRO A 32 -33.57 2.83 21.17
N ARG A 33 -34.32 3.25 20.16
CA ARG A 33 -34.10 4.36 19.23
C ARG A 33 -34.46 5.71 19.88
N PRO A 34 -33.75 6.80 19.58
CA PRO A 34 -34.33 8.15 19.54
C PRO A 34 -34.12 8.76 18.12
N SER A 35 -35.11 9.23 17.35
CA SER A 35 -36.20 10.21 17.51
C SER A 35 -35.77 11.65 17.74
N SER A 36 -35.46 12.31 16.61
CA SER A 36 -35.73 13.71 16.21
C SER A 36 -36.20 14.73 17.25
N ARG A 37 -35.55 15.91 17.28
CA ARG A 37 -36.25 17.20 17.43
C ARG A 37 -35.48 18.40 16.87
N ALA A 38 -36.25 19.26 16.21
CA ALA A 38 -35.90 20.54 15.62
C ALA A 38 -35.86 21.70 16.63
N ARG A 39 -35.14 22.78 16.28
CA ARG A 39 -35.42 24.24 16.48
C ARG A 39 -34.12 25.03 16.25
N SER A 40 -34.02 25.96 15.30
CA SER A 40 -34.60 27.32 15.18
C SER A 40 -33.78 28.43 15.86
N ARG A 41 -33.48 29.49 15.07
CA ARG A 41 -33.12 30.88 15.46
C ARG A 41 -31.71 31.06 16.06
N SER A 42 -30.92 32.13 15.84
CA SER A 42 -31.08 33.48 15.26
C SER A 42 -29.70 34.17 15.21
N LEU A 43 -29.52 35.19 14.33
CA LEU A 43 -28.91 36.54 14.54
C LEU A 43 -27.68 36.65 15.48
N THR A 44 -26.53 37.32 15.25
CA THR A 44 -26.11 38.55 14.52
C THR A 44 -24.61 38.80 14.89
N PRO A 45 -23.91 39.83 14.36
CA PRO A 45 -22.44 39.93 14.33
C PRO A 45 -21.83 40.74 15.49
N SER A 46 -20.51 40.64 15.72
CA SER A 46 -19.74 41.68 16.40
C SER A 46 -18.24 41.62 16.12
N ASP A 47 -17.78 42.69 15.49
CA ASP A 47 -16.45 43.30 15.60
C ASP A 47 -15.87 43.26 17.01
N ARG A 48 -14.57 42.99 17.14
CA ARG A 48 -13.69 43.77 18.03
C ARG A 48 -12.27 43.89 17.48
N LEU A 49 -11.97 45.12 17.11
CA LEU A 49 -10.66 45.76 16.99
C LEU A 49 -9.86 45.60 18.30
N PHE A 50 -8.57 45.32 18.21
CA PHE A 50 -7.62 45.53 19.31
C PHE A 50 -6.44 46.40 18.85
N PRO A 51 -5.88 47.24 19.76
CA PRO A 51 -5.03 48.37 19.41
C PRO A 51 -3.53 48.04 19.45
N THR A 52 -2.82 48.64 18.50
CA THR A 52 -1.35 48.77 18.44
C THR A 52 -0.79 49.62 19.58
N PRO A 53 0.34 49.24 20.21
CA PRO A 53 1.11 50.11 21.09
C PRO A 53 2.20 50.93 20.35
N PRO A 54 2.63 52.06 20.92
CA PRO A 54 3.47 53.08 20.25
C PRO A 54 4.99 52.79 20.24
N PRO A 55 5.77 53.52 19.42
CA PRO A 55 7.19 53.28 19.22
C PRO A 55 8.03 53.93 20.32
N ASN A 56 8.93 53.16 20.93
CA ASN A 56 9.90 53.67 21.88
C ASN A 56 11.25 53.90 21.17
N GLN A 57 11.65 55.17 21.10
CA GLN A 57 12.95 55.60 20.60
C GLN A 57 13.97 55.62 21.73
N GLY A 58 15.20 55.20 21.42
CA GLY A 58 16.39 55.50 22.21
C GLY A 58 17.02 54.26 22.84
N ASP A 59 18.10 53.79 22.24
CA ASP A 59 19.39 53.72 22.95
C ASP A 59 20.52 53.30 22.01
N SER A 60 21.52 54.17 21.92
CA SER A 60 22.78 53.94 21.21
C SER A 60 23.59 52.87 21.96
N ARG A 61 23.31 51.61 21.67
CA ARG A 61 23.98 50.44 22.26
C ARG A 61 25.31 50.18 21.54
N ARG A 62 26.39 50.28 22.32
CA ARG A 62 27.79 50.01 21.96
C ARG A 62 27.96 48.81 21.00
N GLN A 63 28.54 49.06 19.83
CA GLN A 63 29.13 48.03 18.96
C GLN A 63 30.39 47.45 19.64
N ARG A 64 30.23 46.38 20.40
CA ARG A 64 31.34 45.51 20.81
C ARG A 64 30.91 44.06 20.53
N SER A 65 31.85 43.31 19.98
CA SER A 65 31.90 41.83 19.83
C SER A 65 31.21 41.13 18.65
N ASN A 66 31.44 41.57 17.39
CA ASN A 66 31.25 40.67 16.23
C ASN A 66 32.47 39.73 16.00
N SER A 67 33.59 39.94 16.69
CA SER A 67 34.85 39.23 16.38
C SER A 67 34.93 37.77 16.85
N MET A 68 34.12 37.33 17.81
CA MET A 68 34.21 35.95 18.32
C MET A 68 33.42 34.97 17.44
N GLU A 69 32.22 35.36 17.01
CA GLU A 69 31.35 34.51 16.17
C GLU A 69 32.00 34.21 14.81
N ASP A 70 32.67 35.19 14.20
CA ASP A 70 33.36 34.99 12.93
C ASP A 70 34.52 33.99 13.04
N VAL A 71 35.24 34.01 14.17
CA VAL A 71 36.33 33.05 14.43
C VAL A 71 35.78 31.64 14.61
N GLU A 72 34.64 31.49 15.29
CA GLU A 72 33.99 30.19 15.47
C GLU A 72 33.42 29.63 14.17
N ARG A 73 32.80 30.49 13.33
CA ARG A 73 32.37 30.12 11.97
C ARG A 73 33.55 29.65 11.12
N GLN A 74 34.68 30.37 11.14
CA GLN A 74 35.87 29.97 10.39
C GLN A 74 36.46 28.63 10.87
N ARG A 75 36.46 28.37 12.19
CA ARG A 75 36.91 27.07 12.74
C ARG A 75 35.99 25.93 12.30
N THR A 76 34.68 26.17 12.33
CA THR A 76 33.66 25.20 11.89
C THR A 76 33.82 24.86 10.41
N LEU A 77 33.98 25.88 9.56
CA LEU A 77 34.22 25.71 8.12
C LEU A 77 35.50 24.92 7.82
N LYS A 78 36.61 25.21 8.53
CA LYS A 78 37.85 24.44 8.38
C LYS A 78 37.66 22.96 8.75
N LYS A 79 36.92 22.69 9.83
CA LYS A 79 36.60 21.32 10.26
C LYS A 79 35.72 20.62 9.23
N GLN A 80 34.70 21.29 8.70
CA GLN A 80 33.83 20.77 7.64
C GLN A 80 34.59 20.47 6.36
N ARG A 81 35.45 21.38 5.89
CA ARG A 81 36.30 21.14 4.71
C ARG A 81 37.25 19.97 4.90
N LYS A 82 37.83 19.82 6.10
CA LYS A 82 38.67 18.66 6.40
C LYS A 82 37.88 17.35 6.27
N TYR A 83 36.68 17.28 6.88
CA TYR A 83 35.83 16.09 6.73
C TYR A 83 35.40 15.85 5.28
N ALA A 84 35.11 16.90 4.52
CA ALA A 84 34.76 16.80 3.11
C ALA A 84 35.92 16.19 2.30
N LEU A 85 37.15 16.64 2.54
CA LEU A 85 38.35 16.09 1.89
C LEU A 85 38.58 14.61 2.27
N ASP A 86 38.46 14.29 3.57
CA ASP A 86 38.60 12.91 4.05
C ASP A 86 37.54 12.00 3.40
N ALA A 87 36.29 12.46 3.29
CA ALA A 87 35.21 11.75 2.59
C ALA A 87 35.46 11.62 1.08
N CYS A 88 35.95 12.67 0.40
CA CYS A 88 36.32 12.57 -1.01
C CYS A 88 37.36 11.47 -1.24
N ARG A 89 38.39 11.40 -0.39
CA ARG A 89 39.43 10.36 -0.49
C ARG A 89 38.90 8.96 -0.21
N GLU A 90 38.05 8.83 0.80
CA GLU A 90 37.42 7.56 1.16
C GLU A 90 36.55 7.00 0.01
N TYR A 91 35.77 7.86 -0.64
CA TYR A 91 34.89 7.48 -1.75
C TYR A 91 35.50 7.66 -3.14
N GLN A 92 36.83 7.88 -3.24
CA GLN A 92 37.57 8.04 -4.50
C GLN A 92 37.00 9.15 -5.42
N LEU A 93 36.54 10.25 -4.83
CA LEU A 93 36.10 11.45 -5.52
C LEU A 93 37.27 12.44 -5.71
N GLU A 94 37.10 13.41 -6.60
CA GLU A 94 38.05 14.53 -6.73
C GLU A 94 38.16 15.30 -5.39
N ASP A 95 39.38 15.69 -5.02
CA ASP A 95 39.71 16.28 -3.70
C ASP A 95 38.87 17.55 -3.39
N ASP A 96 38.36 18.26 -4.40
CA ASP A 96 37.55 19.48 -4.30
C ASP A 96 36.05 19.27 -4.58
N ALA A 97 35.60 18.04 -4.86
CA ALA A 97 34.22 17.75 -5.26
C ALA A 97 33.15 18.17 -4.23
N LEU A 98 33.53 18.29 -2.95
CA LEU A 98 32.65 18.66 -1.83
C LEU A 98 32.93 20.06 -1.25
N ASP A 99 33.86 20.84 -1.81
CA ASP A 99 34.24 22.15 -1.25
C ASP A 99 33.07 23.13 -1.20
N GLN A 100 32.30 23.23 -2.29
CA GLN A 100 31.09 24.06 -2.34
C GLN A 100 30.00 23.58 -1.37
N PHE A 101 30.00 22.30 -1.01
CA PHE A 101 29.02 21.72 -0.11
C PHE A 101 29.41 21.96 1.36
N ALA A 102 30.70 21.92 1.67
CA ALA A 102 31.25 22.17 3.00
C ALA A 102 31.09 23.63 3.47
N GLU A 103 30.86 24.58 2.55
CA GLU A 103 30.58 25.98 2.85
C GLU A 103 29.13 26.28 3.26
N LEU A 104 28.22 25.33 3.00
CA LEU A 104 26.80 25.50 3.28
C LEU A 104 26.49 25.28 4.76
N ALA A 105 25.49 25.99 5.27
CA ALA A 105 24.93 25.66 6.58
C ALA A 105 24.24 24.28 6.52
N LEU A 106 24.20 23.55 7.65
CA LEU A 106 23.63 22.21 7.71
C LEU A 106 22.21 22.10 7.10
N PRO A 107 21.26 23.02 7.35
CA PRO A 107 19.95 22.95 6.69
C PRO A 107 20.02 23.04 5.16
N GLN A 108 20.93 23.87 4.63
CA GLN A 108 21.13 24.02 3.18
C GLN A 108 21.78 22.77 2.57
N MET A 109 22.73 22.15 3.29
CA MET A 109 23.32 20.86 2.92
C MET A 109 22.25 19.78 2.77
N LEU A 110 21.38 19.63 3.78
CA LEU A 110 20.30 18.64 3.78
C LEU A 110 19.29 18.87 2.65
N ILE A 111 18.87 20.13 2.43
CA ILE A 111 17.96 20.47 1.33
C ILE A 111 18.59 20.12 -0.02
N ARG A 112 19.88 20.42 -0.21
CA ARG A 112 20.58 20.13 -1.48
C ARG A 112 20.76 18.63 -1.73
N VAL A 113 21.07 17.86 -0.68
CA VAL A 113 21.14 16.38 -0.76
C VAL A 113 19.77 15.80 -1.10
N TYR A 114 18.72 16.20 -0.38
CA TYR A 114 17.37 15.72 -0.63
C TYR A 114 16.90 16.07 -2.05
N GLY A 115 17.18 17.29 -2.52
CA GLY A 115 16.91 17.69 -3.90
C GLY A 115 17.63 16.83 -4.94
N LYS A 116 18.91 16.48 -4.72
CA LYS A 116 19.67 15.57 -5.59
C LYS A 116 19.12 14.15 -5.55
N LEU A 117 18.79 13.62 -4.37
CA LEU A 117 18.18 12.28 -4.25
C LEU A 117 16.86 12.19 -5.01
N LEU A 118 15.99 13.21 -4.89
CA LEU A 118 14.75 13.29 -5.67
C LEU A 118 14.99 13.37 -7.19
N ALA A 119 16.08 14.02 -7.61
CA ALA A 119 16.43 14.10 -9.03
C ALA A 119 16.95 12.75 -9.55
N ILE A 120 17.81 12.06 -8.79
CA ILE A 120 18.31 10.71 -9.11
C ILE A 120 17.14 9.72 -9.17
N GLU A 121 16.25 9.75 -8.19
CA GLU A 121 15.07 8.87 -8.15
C GLU A 121 14.15 9.10 -9.37
N ARG A 122 13.96 10.36 -9.79
CA ARG A 122 13.22 10.67 -11.02
C ARG A 122 13.88 10.11 -12.27
N VAL A 123 15.21 10.16 -12.38
CA VAL A 123 15.95 9.57 -13.50
C VAL A 123 15.81 8.05 -13.48
N ARG A 124 15.99 7.42 -12.31
CA ARG A 124 15.82 5.97 -12.12
C ARG A 124 14.43 5.49 -12.53
N GLN A 125 13.37 6.18 -12.08
CA GLN A 125 12.00 5.86 -12.47
C GLN A 125 11.76 6.00 -13.98
N LYS A 126 12.36 7.03 -14.61
CA LYS A 126 12.30 7.21 -16.05
C LYS A 126 13.00 6.06 -16.80
N ASP A 127 14.15 5.61 -16.31
CA ASP A 127 14.91 4.50 -16.89
C ASP A 127 14.18 3.16 -16.68
N GLU A 128 13.57 2.94 -15.52
CA GLU A 128 12.73 1.76 -15.24
C GLU A 128 11.49 1.74 -16.16
N HIS A 129 10.79 2.87 -16.32
CA HIS A 129 9.66 2.98 -17.25
C HIS A 129 10.10 2.79 -18.69
N SER A 130 11.23 3.39 -19.10
CA SER A 130 11.80 3.19 -20.43
C SER A 130 12.12 1.72 -20.67
N THR A 131 12.78 1.05 -19.71
CA THR A 131 13.10 -0.38 -19.79
C THR A 131 11.83 -1.22 -19.91
N PHE A 132 10.78 -0.90 -19.14
CA PHE A 132 9.49 -1.58 -19.22
C PHE A 132 8.79 -1.37 -20.56
N ILE A 133 8.76 -0.14 -21.10
CA ILE A 133 8.19 0.16 -22.42
C ILE A 133 8.90 -0.62 -23.53
N HIS A 134 10.22 -0.84 -23.39
CA HIS A 134 11.00 -1.64 -24.35
C HIS A 134 10.98 -3.15 -24.06
N SER A 135 10.35 -3.59 -22.96
CA SER A 135 10.25 -5.01 -22.62
C SER A 135 9.33 -5.78 -23.57
N GLU A 136 9.59 -7.07 -23.74
CA GLU A 136 8.74 -7.94 -24.56
C GLU A 136 7.30 -8.03 -24.01
N GLN A 137 7.13 -7.98 -22.69
CA GLN A 137 5.80 -8.01 -22.07
C GLN A 137 4.95 -6.80 -22.49
N PHE A 138 5.53 -5.60 -22.46
CA PHE A 138 4.83 -4.40 -22.92
C PHE A 138 4.53 -4.47 -24.42
N LYS A 139 5.48 -4.93 -25.24
CA LYS A 139 5.28 -5.11 -26.69
C LYS A 139 4.14 -6.08 -26.99
N VAL A 140 4.05 -7.21 -26.28
CA VAL A 140 2.97 -8.19 -26.44
C VAL A 140 1.63 -7.57 -26.06
N GLY A 141 1.55 -6.89 -24.91
CA GLY A 141 0.34 -6.19 -24.47
C GLY A 141 -0.09 -5.08 -25.44
N TRP A 142 0.85 -4.26 -25.91
CA TRP A 142 0.63 -3.22 -26.90
C TRP A 142 0.17 -3.78 -28.24
N THR A 143 0.80 -4.87 -28.69
CA THR A 143 0.40 -5.58 -29.92
C THR A 143 -1.01 -6.15 -29.80
N PHE A 144 -1.35 -6.73 -28.65
CA PHE A 144 -2.69 -7.20 -28.36
C PHE A 144 -3.69 -6.05 -28.37
N MET A 145 -3.38 -4.93 -27.72
CA MET A 145 -4.24 -3.74 -27.71
C MET A 145 -4.47 -3.21 -29.12
N ASN A 146 -3.41 -3.06 -29.92
CA ASN A 146 -3.47 -2.59 -31.30
C ASN A 146 -4.28 -3.53 -32.21
N ARG A 147 -4.16 -4.85 -32.03
CA ARG A 147 -4.97 -5.84 -32.76
C ARG A 147 -6.44 -5.81 -32.35
N ASN A 148 -6.74 -5.34 -31.15
CA ASN A 148 -8.08 -5.36 -30.56
C ASN A 148 -8.65 -3.96 -30.29
N LEU A 149 -8.17 -2.90 -30.96
CA LEU A 149 -8.70 -1.53 -30.78
C LEU A 149 -10.23 -1.41 -30.90
N PRO A 150 -10.92 -2.13 -31.81
CA PRO A 150 -12.38 -2.11 -31.86
C PRO A 150 -13.05 -2.62 -30.59
N LEU A 151 -12.43 -3.57 -29.88
CA LEU A 151 -12.92 -4.10 -28.60
C LEU A 151 -12.97 -2.99 -27.54
N PHE A 152 -11.96 -2.12 -27.55
CA PHE A 152 -11.84 -0.99 -26.62
C PHE A 152 -12.56 0.27 -27.10
N LYS A 153 -13.14 0.24 -28.32
CA LYS A 153 -13.75 1.40 -28.97
C LYS A 153 -12.79 2.59 -29.12
N ILE A 154 -11.49 2.31 -29.32
CA ILE A 154 -10.45 3.33 -29.52
C ILE A 154 -10.25 3.51 -31.03
N PRO A 155 -10.48 4.71 -31.60
CA PRO A 155 -10.17 4.98 -33.00
C PRO A 155 -8.65 4.89 -33.24
N ALA A 156 -8.20 4.17 -34.27
CA ALA A 156 -6.78 4.06 -34.60
C ALA A 156 -6.03 5.40 -34.81
N PRO A 157 -6.64 6.45 -35.42
CA PRO A 157 -5.98 7.76 -35.56
C PRO A 157 -5.71 8.44 -34.21
N ALA A 158 -6.50 8.09 -33.20
CA ALA A 158 -6.31 8.53 -31.83
C ALA A 158 -5.25 7.69 -31.12
N LEU A 159 -4.23 7.16 -31.82
CA LEU A 159 -2.99 6.66 -31.22
C LEU A 159 -1.77 7.48 -31.66
N ASP A 160 -1.89 8.20 -32.77
CA ASP A 160 -0.81 8.98 -33.37
C ASP A 160 -0.72 10.42 -32.83
N GLU A 161 -1.71 10.86 -32.04
CA GLU A 161 -1.73 12.21 -31.48
C GLU A 161 -0.80 12.33 -30.24
N PRO A 162 0.10 13.33 -30.20
CA PRO A 162 1.02 13.51 -29.09
C PRO A 162 0.26 13.76 -27.78
N GLY A 163 0.51 12.93 -26.76
CA GLY A 163 -0.16 12.99 -25.45
C GLY A 163 -1.24 11.92 -25.23
N ILE A 164 -1.66 11.21 -26.29
CA ILE A 164 -2.56 10.07 -26.14
C ILE A 164 -1.94 8.91 -25.32
N PRO A 165 -0.66 8.55 -25.46
CA PRO A 165 -0.08 7.50 -24.62
C PRO A 165 -0.22 7.79 -23.12
N ASP A 166 0.01 9.04 -22.70
CA ASP A 166 -0.17 9.47 -21.31
C ASP A 166 -1.65 9.43 -20.88
N TYR A 167 -2.56 9.83 -21.78
CA TYR A 167 -3.99 9.73 -21.55
C TYR A 167 -4.46 8.28 -21.41
N ILE A 168 -3.99 7.37 -22.28
CA ILE A 168 -4.29 5.94 -22.23
C ILE A 168 -3.72 5.33 -20.95
N ASP A 169 -2.48 5.67 -20.58
CA ASP A 169 -1.88 5.22 -19.31
C ASP A 169 -2.71 5.68 -18.10
N SER A 170 -3.08 6.96 -18.05
CA SER A 170 -3.96 7.49 -16.99
C SER A 170 -5.31 6.77 -16.95
N LEU A 171 -5.93 6.55 -18.12
CA LEU A 171 -7.22 5.87 -18.23
C LEU A 171 -7.11 4.40 -17.80
N MET A 172 -6.05 3.70 -18.20
CA MET A 172 -5.78 2.32 -17.78
C MET A 172 -5.57 2.25 -16.27
N LYS A 173 -4.77 3.14 -15.68
CA LYS A 173 -4.58 3.24 -14.23
C LYS A 173 -5.90 3.44 -13.49
N ASP A 174 -6.75 4.35 -13.98
CA ASP A 174 -8.07 4.60 -13.40
C ASP A 174 -8.99 3.38 -13.48
N ILE A 175 -9.06 2.73 -14.65
CA ILE A 175 -9.87 1.53 -14.86
C ILE A 175 -9.37 0.40 -13.96
N LEU A 176 -8.06 0.14 -13.93
CA LEU A 176 -7.46 -0.91 -13.11
C LEU A 176 -7.67 -0.64 -11.61
N THR A 177 -7.54 0.61 -11.17
CA THR A 177 -7.81 1.01 -9.78
C THR A 177 -9.27 0.78 -9.41
N LYS A 178 -10.22 1.17 -10.26
CA LYS A 178 -11.65 0.92 -10.07
C LYS A 178 -11.97 -0.58 -10.04
N GLN A 179 -11.38 -1.36 -10.95
CA GLN A 179 -11.55 -2.81 -10.99
C GLN A 179 -10.99 -3.47 -9.73
N ARG A 180 -9.77 -3.11 -9.31
CA ARG A 180 -9.16 -3.54 -8.06
C ARG A 180 -10.06 -3.23 -6.85
N ALA A 181 -10.56 -2.01 -6.72
CA ALA A 181 -11.49 -1.66 -5.64
C ALA A 181 -12.78 -2.52 -5.68
N MET A 182 -13.36 -2.71 -6.86
CA MET A 182 -14.55 -3.54 -7.05
C MET A 182 -14.31 -5.01 -6.69
N ILE A 183 -13.20 -5.60 -7.15
CA ILE A 183 -12.81 -6.98 -6.85
C ILE A 183 -12.63 -7.15 -5.35
N LYS A 184 -11.87 -6.26 -4.69
CA LYS A 184 -11.66 -6.29 -3.23
C LYS A 184 -12.99 -6.24 -2.49
N ASN A 185 -13.90 -5.34 -2.88
CA ASN A 185 -15.22 -5.22 -2.27
C ASN A 185 -16.08 -6.48 -2.44
N LYS A 186 -16.10 -7.08 -3.63
CA LYS A 186 -16.85 -8.32 -3.91
C LYS A 186 -16.31 -9.51 -3.12
N ILE A 187 -14.98 -9.63 -3.00
CA ILE A 187 -14.34 -10.66 -2.18
C ILE A 187 -14.69 -10.44 -0.71
N ALA A 188 -14.60 -9.21 -0.19
CA ALA A 188 -14.94 -8.89 1.19
C ALA A 188 -16.42 -9.24 1.51
N LEU A 189 -17.34 -8.91 0.61
CA LEU A 189 -18.75 -9.29 0.73
C LEU A 189 -18.95 -10.80 0.70
N SER A 190 -18.25 -11.52 -0.19
CA SER A 190 -18.29 -12.98 -0.28
C SER A 190 -17.81 -13.65 1.02
N ILE A 191 -16.71 -13.17 1.62
CA ILE A 191 -16.20 -13.65 2.91
C ILE A 191 -17.24 -13.40 4.01
N LYS A 192 -17.72 -12.16 4.13
CA LYS A 192 -18.68 -11.76 5.18
C LYS A 192 -19.98 -12.56 5.12
N SER A 193 -20.47 -12.84 3.91
CA SER A 193 -21.70 -13.60 3.69
C SER A 193 -21.49 -15.12 3.58
N LYS A 194 -20.25 -15.59 3.76
CA LYS A 194 -19.84 -17.00 3.59
C LYS A 194 -20.34 -17.59 2.27
N GLN A 195 -20.28 -16.82 1.19
CA GLN A 195 -20.74 -17.25 -0.13
C GLN A 195 -19.82 -18.31 -0.73
N HIS A 196 -20.44 -19.31 -1.36
CA HIS A 196 -19.71 -20.26 -2.19
C HIS A 196 -18.97 -19.53 -3.33
N ILE A 197 -17.79 -20.05 -3.69
CA ILE A 197 -16.90 -19.45 -4.69
C ILE A 197 -17.56 -19.26 -6.07
N SER A 198 -18.56 -20.07 -6.42
CA SER A 198 -19.33 -19.92 -7.67
C SER A 198 -20.10 -18.60 -7.74
N LEU A 199 -20.63 -18.11 -6.62
CA LEU A 199 -21.35 -16.84 -6.57
C LEU A 199 -20.39 -15.66 -6.67
N LEU A 200 -19.21 -15.77 -6.05
CA LEU A 200 -18.14 -14.79 -6.20
C LEU A 200 -17.65 -14.76 -7.66
N ALA A 201 -17.40 -15.92 -8.26
CA ALA A 201 -17.01 -16.03 -9.67
C ALA A 201 -18.04 -15.38 -10.60
N LYS A 202 -19.34 -15.64 -10.39
CA LYS A 202 -20.42 -14.98 -11.15
C LYS A 202 -20.50 -13.48 -10.89
N ALA A 203 -20.18 -13.03 -9.68
CA ALA A 203 -20.15 -11.60 -9.38
C ALA A 203 -18.94 -10.90 -10.02
N LEU A 204 -17.80 -11.57 -10.12
CA LEU A 204 -16.57 -11.04 -10.72
C LEU A 204 -16.59 -11.11 -12.25
N ALA A 205 -17.10 -12.21 -12.81
CA ALA A 205 -17.32 -12.36 -14.24
C ALA A 205 -18.58 -11.60 -14.65
N GLN A 206 -18.40 -10.44 -15.29
CA GLN A 206 -19.53 -9.70 -15.85
C GLN A 206 -20.30 -10.62 -16.80
N SER A 207 -21.58 -10.83 -16.50
CA SER A 207 -22.40 -11.89 -17.10
C SER A 207 -22.44 -11.78 -18.62
N GLY A 208 -22.08 -12.87 -19.30
CA GLY A 208 -22.29 -13.06 -20.75
C GLY A 208 -21.04 -13.06 -21.62
N TYR A 209 -19.85 -12.73 -21.08
CA TYR A 209 -18.65 -12.57 -21.90
C TYR A 209 -17.64 -13.71 -21.81
N TYR A 210 -17.59 -14.47 -20.70
CA TYR A 210 -16.66 -15.60 -20.57
C TYR A 210 -17.12 -16.65 -19.57
N GLU A 211 -16.79 -17.91 -19.87
CA GLU A 211 -16.92 -19.03 -18.95
C GLU A 211 -15.78 -19.00 -17.93
N VAL A 212 -16.12 -19.24 -16.65
CA VAL A 212 -15.13 -19.24 -15.58
C VAL A 212 -14.49 -20.63 -15.47
N THR A 213 -13.26 -20.75 -15.97
CA THR A 213 -12.42 -21.97 -15.96
C THR A 213 -11.91 -22.32 -14.56
N GLY A 214 -11.55 -23.58 -14.30
CA GLY A 214 -11.01 -24.02 -13.00
C GLY A 214 -9.85 -23.16 -12.48
N SER A 215 -8.92 -22.75 -13.35
CA SER A 215 -7.81 -21.87 -12.99
C SER A 215 -8.27 -20.50 -12.45
N GLN A 216 -9.35 -19.92 -13.00
CA GLN A 216 -9.92 -18.67 -12.50
C GLN A 216 -10.59 -18.85 -11.13
N TRP A 217 -11.27 -19.97 -10.90
CA TRP A 217 -11.82 -20.28 -9.57
C TRP A 217 -10.71 -20.37 -8.53
N ALA A 218 -9.59 -21.02 -8.89
CA ALA A 218 -8.43 -21.16 -8.02
C ALA A 218 -7.78 -19.81 -7.69
N ARG A 219 -7.67 -18.90 -8.67
CA ARG A 219 -7.21 -17.52 -8.43
C ARG A 219 -8.17 -16.73 -7.54
N PHE A 220 -9.48 -16.87 -7.71
CA PHE A 220 -10.46 -16.22 -6.83
C PHE A 220 -10.39 -16.75 -5.40
N ALA A 221 -10.20 -18.06 -5.22
CA ALA A 221 -9.97 -18.68 -3.93
C ALA A 221 -8.69 -18.15 -3.27
N PHE A 222 -7.58 -18.06 -4.03
CA PHE A 222 -6.35 -17.44 -3.57
C PHE A 222 -6.56 -15.99 -3.11
N LEU A 223 -7.19 -15.14 -3.93
CA LEU A 223 -7.44 -13.74 -3.55
C LEU A 223 -8.32 -13.62 -2.30
N ARG A 224 -9.28 -14.53 -2.14
CA ARG A 224 -10.11 -14.61 -0.93
C ARG A 224 -9.29 -14.96 0.29
N GLN A 225 -8.40 -15.95 0.19
CA GLN A 225 -7.45 -16.30 1.25
C GLN A 225 -6.51 -15.13 1.57
N CYS A 226 -5.98 -14.44 0.56
CA CYS A 226 -5.12 -13.26 0.76
C CYS A 226 -5.84 -12.19 1.57
N LEU A 227 -7.10 -11.89 1.25
CA LEU A 227 -7.84 -10.87 1.97
C LEU A 227 -8.14 -11.26 3.43
N VAL A 228 -8.36 -12.54 3.72
CA VAL A 228 -8.49 -13.03 5.10
C VAL A 228 -7.19 -12.82 5.87
N THR A 229 -6.07 -13.34 5.36
CA THR A 229 -4.75 -13.20 6.02
C THR A 229 -4.34 -11.73 6.18
N PHE A 230 -4.59 -10.91 5.16
CA PHE A 230 -4.28 -9.48 5.20
C PHE A 230 -5.07 -8.73 6.28
N ASN A 231 -6.37 -9.02 6.43
CA ASN A 231 -7.16 -8.37 7.48
C ASN A 231 -6.66 -8.70 8.89
N GLU A 232 -6.13 -9.91 9.10
CA GLU A 232 -5.48 -10.26 10.37
C GLU A 232 -4.19 -9.47 10.60
N LEU A 233 -3.36 -9.30 9.58
CA LEU A 233 -2.15 -8.48 9.66
C LEU A 233 -2.47 -7.01 9.97
N VAL A 234 -3.53 -6.45 9.36
CA VAL A 234 -4.00 -5.09 9.66
C VAL A 234 -4.47 -4.98 11.11
N MET A 235 -5.25 -5.96 11.60
CA MET A 235 -5.71 -5.98 12.99
C MET A 235 -4.54 -6.08 13.98
N GLU A 236 -3.53 -6.91 13.69
CA GLU A 236 -2.32 -7.01 14.51
C GLU A 236 -1.51 -5.70 14.52
N SER A 237 -1.36 -5.07 13.35
CA SER A 237 -0.65 -3.79 13.23
C SER A 237 -1.35 -2.72 14.06
N MET A 238 -2.68 -2.60 13.94
CA MET A 238 -3.49 -1.69 14.76
C MET A 238 -3.35 -1.96 16.26
N ALA A 239 -3.36 -3.23 16.67
CA ALA A 239 -3.20 -3.61 18.07
C ALA A 239 -1.82 -3.21 18.63
N ARG A 240 -0.75 -3.34 17.82
CA ARG A 240 0.59 -2.85 18.19
C ARG A 240 0.62 -1.34 18.36
N THR A 241 0.02 -0.59 17.42
CA THR A 241 -0.05 0.87 17.50
C THR A 241 -0.78 1.34 18.77
N VAL A 242 -1.93 0.75 19.09
CA VAL A 242 -2.69 1.07 20.30
C VAL A 242 -1.89 0.76 21.57
N LYS A 243 -1.19 -0.38 21.60
CA LYS A 243 -0.34 -0.77 22.73
C LYS A 243 0.82 0.21 22.94
N ALA A 244 1.47 0.65 21.87
CA ALA A 244 2.57 1.61 21.92
C ALA A 244 2.12 2.99 22.44
N MET A 245 0.92 3.44 22.05
CA MET A 245 0.34 4.69 22.57
C MET A 245 -0.01 4.58 24.07
N GLY A 246 -0.51 3.43 24.53
CA GLY A 246 -0.87 3.22 25.93
C GLY A 246 0.32 3.19 26.90
N SER A 247 1.51 2.75 26.46
CA SER A 247 2.70 2.69 27.31
C SER A 247 3.38 4.06 27.53
N GLY A 248 3.13 5.05 26.68
CA GLY A 248 3.81 6.35 26.74
C GLY A 248 3.23 7.35 27.76
N GLN A 249 2.04 7.09 28.31
CA GLN A 249 1.29 8.11 29.07
C GLN A 249 1.31 7.93 30.61
N SER A 250 1.99 6.89 31.13
CA SER A 250 1.98 6.60 32.58
C SER A 250 3.13 7.21 33.39
N GLY A 251 3.94 8.09 32.79
CA GLY A 251 5.24 8.49 33.36
C GLY A 251 5.38 9.93 33.87
N ASN A 252 4.32 10.74 33.99
CA ASN A 252 4.48 12.10 34.51
C ASN A 252 3.23 12.63 35.22
N THR A 253 3.06 12.26 36.50
CA THR A 253 2.18 13.00 37.41
C THR A 253 2.73 12.93 38.83
N GLU A 254 3.82 13.65 39.08
CA GLU A 254 4.04 14.28 40.38
C GLU A 254 3.95 15.79 40.21
N GLY A 255 2.91 16.39 40.81
CA GLY A 255 2.90 17.78 41.24
C GLY A 255 2.44 18.84 40.23
N GLY A 256 1.16 19.19 40.27
CA GLY A 256 0.70 20.45 39.67
C GLY A 256 -0.81 20.62 39.57
N ASN A 257 -1.45 21.03 40.68
CA ASN A 257 -2.82 21.55 40.66
C ASN A 257 -2.91 22.78 39.73
N SER A 258 -3.71 22.72 38.66
CA SER A 258 -4.35 23.91 38.07
C SER A 258 -5.56 23.56 37.24
N ALA A 259 -6.61 24.35 37.46
CA ALA A 259 -7.96 24.16 36.99
C ALA A 259 -8.16 24.50 35.50
N GLY A 260 -9.02 23.71 34.86
CA GLY A 260 -10.05 24.17 33.92
C GLY A 260 -9.62 24.61 32.52
N ASN A 261 -9.87 23.75 31.51
CA ASN A 261 -10.79 24.03 30.40
C ASN A 261 -10.71 22.93 29.31
N ASN A 262 -11.87 22.41 28.91
CA ASN A 262 -12.05 21.45 27.82
C ASN A 262 -12.06 22.16 26.45
N PRO A 263 -11.47 21.55 25.40
CA PRO A 263 -11.89 21.81 24.03
C PRO A 263 -12.59 20.60 23.41
N ALA A 264 -13.58 20.94 22.59
CA ALA A 264 -14.41 20.06 21.79
C ALA A 264 -13.63 19.40 20.65
N GLY A 265 -14.06 18.20 20.29
CA GLY A 265 -13.46 17.37 19.25
C GLY A 265 -13.83 17.83 17.84
N ASP A 266 -12.79 17.93 17.01
CA ASP A 266 -12.90 17.96 15.56
C ASP A 266 -12.65 16.55 14.99
N ASN A 267 -13.49 16.18 14.03
CA ASN A 267 -13.50 14.89 13.35
C ASN A 267 -12.96 15.11 11.93
N PRO A 268 -11.83 14.50 11.50
CA PRO A 268 -11.35 14.70 10.14
C PRO A 268 -11.93 13.65 9.19
N THR A 269 -12.64 14.17 8.19
CA THR A 269 -13.04 13.49 6.96
C THR A 269 -11.80 13.11 6.16
N GLY A 270 -11.77 11.89 5.63
CA GLY A 270 -10.63 11.31 4.93
C GLY A 270 -10.22 12.07 3.67
N ASP A 271 -8.94 12.42 3.62
CA ASP A 271 -8.25 12.85 2.41
C ASP A 271 -7.13 11.85 2.11
N ASN A 272 -7.10 11.38 0.86
CA ASN A 272 -6.25 10.29 0.39
C ASN A 272 -4.88 10.87 0.03
N SER A 273 -4.04 11.13 1.03
CA SER A 273 -2.66 11.58 0.82
C SER A 273 -1.71 10.39 0.76
N THR A 274 -1.09 10.23 -0.41
CA THR A 274 0.03 9.36 -0.73
C THR A 274 1.17 9.59 0.28
N GLY A 275 1.29 8.71 1.27
CA GLY A 275 2.29 8.83 2.34
C GLY A 275 3.72 8.64 1.81
N GLY A 276 4.53 9.69 1.92
CA GLY A 276 5.97 9.61 1.73
C GLY A 276 6.61 8.72 2.80
N ARG A 277 7.23 7.62 2.39
CA ARG A 277 8.02 6.75 3.26
C ARG A 277 9.24 7.53 3.75
N SER A 278 9.35 7.66 5.07
CA SER A 278 10.54 8.16 5.74
C SER A 278 11.62 7.08 5.69
N VAL A 279 12.61 7.25 4.82
CA VAL A 279 13.81 6.40 4.77
C VAL A 279 14.81 7.00 5.76
N GLY A 280 14.84 6.46 6.98
CA GLY A 280 15.86 6.77 7.97
C GLY A 280 17.17 6.07 7.61
N GLY A 281 18.25 6.83 7.51
CA GLY A 281 19.59 6.33 7.19
C GLY A 281 20.44 6.11 8.44
N GLY A 282 21.09 4.95 8.47
CA GLY A 282 22.50 4.77 8.82
C GLY A 282 22.90 4.86 10.29
N ASP A 283 22.79 3.74 11.01
CA ASP A 283 23.71 3.41 12.10
C ASP A 283 24.24 1.98 11.85
N GLU A 284 25.50 1.87 11.43
CA GLU A 284 26.18 0.61 11.06
C GLU A 284 26.72 -0.13 12.30
N GLY A 285 25.85 -0.34 13.29
CA GLY A 285 26.14 -1.19 14.44
C GLY A 285 25.51 -2.56 14.23
N GLY A 286 26.31 -3.63 14.15
CA GLY A 286 25.91 -5.03 13.93
C GLY A 286 24.95 -5.62 14.97
N SER A 287 23.75 -5.05 15.06
CA SER A 287 22.55 -5.62 15.62
C SER A 287 22.04 -6.66 14.64
N SER A 288 21.56 -7.79 15.13
CA SER A 288 20.70 -8.69 14.36
C SER A 288 19.40 -7.95 14.05
N ASP A 289 19.47 -7.05 13.07
CA ASP A 289 18.40 -6.20 12.58
C ASP A 289 17.42 -7.06 11.78
N GLU A 290 16.66 -7.87 12.50
CA GLU A 290 15.40 -8.32 11.95
C GLU A 290 14.56 -7.05 11.71
N PRO A 291 14.23 -6.73 10.45
CA PRO A 291 13.56 -5.48 10.12
C PRO A 291 12.25 -5.40 10.91
N ALA A 292 12.02 -4.25 11.55
CA ALA A 292 10.83 -4.04 12.36
C ALA A 292 9.56 -4.44 11.57
N PRO A 293 8.59 -5.13 12.20
CA PRO A 293 7.39 -5.58 11.50
C PRO A 293 6.71 -4.42 10.79
N ARG A 294 6.48 -4.57 9.48
CA ARG A 294 5.74 -3.59 8.68
C ARG A 294 4.34 -3.41 9.25
N ASP A 295 3.93 -2.15 9.41
CA ASP A 295 2.55 -1.80 9.73
C ASP A 295 1.72 -1.73 8.46
N TRP A 296 0.68 -2.56 8.40
CA TRP A 296 -0.18 -2.69 7.22
C TRP A 296 -1.46 -1.87 7.40
N VAL A 297 -1.83 -1.09 6.38
CA VAL A 297 -3.11 -0.36 6.33
C VAL A 297 -4.01 -0.91 5.24
N GLN A 298 -5.31 -0.66 5.32
CA GLN A 298 -6.28 -1.22 4.36
C GLN A 298 -5.99 -0.91 2.88
N ALA A 299 -5.30 0.20 2.59
CA ALA A 299 -4.89 0.56 1.23
C ALA A 299 -3.84 -0.39 0.63
N ASP A 300 -3.04 -1.08 1.47
CA ASP A 300 -1.89 -1.89 1.07
C ASP A 300 -2.26 -3.29 0.59
N PHE A 301 -3.57 -3.61 0.48
CA PHE A 301 -4.02 -4.96 0.16
C PHE A 301 -3.43 -5.49 -1.16
N TRP A 302 -3.39 -4.67 -2.20
CA TRP A 302 -2.87 -5.10 -3.51
C TRP A 302 -1.36 -5.28 -3.49
N GLU A 303 -0.63 -4.44 -2.76
CA GLU A 303 0.80 -4.60 -2.55
C GLU A 303 1.10 -5.90 -1.79
N PHE A 304 0.30 -6.23 -0.77
CA PHE A 304 0.40 -7.51 -0.08
C PHE A 304 0.20 -8.70 -1.03
N VAL A 305 -0.82 -8.64 -1.91
CA VAL A 305 -1.04 -9.70 -2.92
C VAL A 305 0.15 -9.82 -3.86
N ASP A 306 0.70 -8.70 -4.33
CA ASP A 306 1.85 -8.67 -5.23
C ASP A 306 3.10 -9.27 -4.57
N ILE A 307 3.36 -8.96 -3.30
CA ILE A 307 4.46 -9.54 -2.52
C ILE A 307 4.27 -11.05 -2.36
N VAL A 308 3.07 -11.52 -1.99
CA VAL A 308 2.80 -12.96 -1.85
C VAL A 308 2.99 -13.71 -3.18
N LEU A 309 2.56 -13.12 -4.31
CA LEU A 309 2.79 -13.70 -5.63
C LEU A 309 4.28 -13.69 -6.01
N CYS A 310 5.03 -12.65 -5.65
CA CYS A 310 6.46 -12.57 -5.87
C CYS A 310 7.20 -13.68 -5.09
N ASP A 311 6.91 -13.81 -3.79
CA ASP A 311 7.47 -14.85 -2.93
C ASP A 311 7.15 -16.26 -3.47
N LEU A 312 5.90 -16.47 -3.93
CA LEU A 312 5.47 -17.75 -4.47
C LEU A 312 6.23 -18.13 -5.76
N ARG A 313 6.46 -17.16 -6.66
CA ARG A 313 7.25 -17.40 -7.88
C ARG A 313 8.72 -17.63 -7.57
N ALA A 314 9.28 -16.85 -6.64
CA ALA A 314 10.67 -17.03 -6.21
C ALA A 314 10.88 -18.43 -5.61
N GLN A 315 9.94 -18.88 -4.77
CA GLN A 315 9.98 -20.24 -4.24
C GLN A 315 9.86 -21.31 -5.32
N ALA A 316 8.94 -21.15 -6.27
CA ALA A 316 8.83 -22.10 -7.39
C ALA A 316 10.15 -22.17 -8.19
N ALA A 317 10.80 -21.03 -8.43
CA ALA A 317 12.09 -20.97 -9.13
C ALA A 317 13.26 -21.55 -8.33
N GLU A 318 13.17 -21.56 -6.99
CA GLU A 318 14.15 -22.20 -6.12
C GLU A 318 13.96 -23.72 -6.05
N GLU A 319 12.71 -24.19 -6.03
CA GLU A 319 12.37 -25.61 -5.89
C GLU A 319 12.41 -26.38 -7.21
N GLU A 320 12.16 -25.72 -8.34
CA GLU A 320 11.99 -26.36 -9.64
C GLU A 320 12.98 -25.80 -10.68
N GLU A 321 13.69 -26.70 -11.37
CA GLU A 321 14.74 -26.34 -12.33
C GLU A 321 14.18 -25.85 -13.67
N THR A 322 13.03 -26.38 -14.11
CA THR A 322 12.43 -26.07 -15.41
C THR A 322 11.21 -25.15 -15.30
N LEU A 323 10.94 -24.37 -16.36
CA LEU A 323 9.78 -23.48 -16.39
C LEU A 323 8.44 -24.24 -16.36
N ASP A 324 8.39 -25.43 -16.93
CA ASP A 324 7.19 -26.27 -16.92
C ASP A 324 6.89 -26.79 -15.51
N ASP A 325 7.94 -27.22 -14.79
CA ASP A 325 7.82 -27.66 -13.40
C ASP A 325 7.44 -26.49 -12.48
N GLN A 326 8.02 -25.30 -12.68
CA GLN A 326 7.62 -24.07 -11.98
C GLN A 326 6.14 -23.74 -12.18
N LYS A 327 5.63 -23.93 -13.41
CA LYS A 327 4.21 -23.72 -13.72
C LYS A 327 3.33 -24.76 -13.02
N GLU A 328 3.71 -26.03 -13.05
CA GLU A 328 2.99 -27.10 -12.33
C GLU A 328 2.97 -26.83 -10.82
N HIS A 329 4.08 -26.35 -10.26
CA HIS A 329 4.20 -25.94 -8.87
C HIS A 329 3.18 -24.85 -8.51
N LEU A 330 3.10 -23.78 -9.32
CA LEU A 330 2.12 -22.71 -9.12
C LEU A 330 0.68 -23.22 -9.26
N GLU A 331 0.40 -24.05 -10.27
CA GLU A 331 -0.93 -24.62 -10.50
C GLU A 331 -1.38 -25.48 -9.31
N LYS A 332 -0.49 -26.30 -8.77
CA LYS A 332 -0.72 -27.09 -7.56
C LYS A 332 -1.06 -26.20 -6.36
N PHE A 333 -0.29 -25.12 -6.14
CA PHE A 333 -0.56 -24.17 -5.05
C PHE A 333 -1.94 -23.52 -5.16
N PHE A 334 -2.31 -23.01 -6.34
CA PHE A 334 -3.63 -22.41 -6.55
C PHE A 334 -4.75 -23.45 -6.40
N THR A 335 -4.54 -24.67 -6.86
CA THR A 335 -5.48 -25.79 -6.70
C THR A 335 -5.70 -26.11 -5.23
N ASP A 336 -4.66 -26.10 -4.42
CA ASP A 336 -4.78 -26.34 -2.97
C ASP A 336 -5.50 -25.18 -2.26
N CYS A 337 -5.28 -23.93 -2.70
CA CYS A 337 -6.10 -22.79 -2.26
C CYS A 337 -7.59 -23.03 -2.56
N LEU A 338 -7.93 -23.50 -3.77
CA LEU A 338 -9.32 -23.80 -4.15
C LEU A 338 -9.92 -24.91 -3.28
N LYS A 339 -9.18 -25.99 -3.01
CA LYS A 339 -9.66 -27.09 -2.16
C LYS A 339 -9.96 -26.60 -0.74
N ALA A 340 -9.04 -25.86 -0.13
CA ALA A 340 -9.24 -25.28 1.21
C ALA A 340 -10.46 -24.35 1.25
N ASP A 341 -10.60 -23.54 0.21
CA ASP A 341 -11.68 -22.59 0.05
C ASP A 341 -13.07 -23.25 -0.09
N LEU A 342 -13.16 -24.35 -0.86
CA LEU A 342 -14.39 -25.15 -0.98
C LEU A 342 -14.79 -25.82 0.36
N VAL A 343 -13.81 -26.17 1.20
CA VAL A 343 -14.06 -26.71 2.54
C VAL A 343 -14.62 -25.64 3.48
N LEU A 344 -14.06 -24.42 3.45
CA LEU A 344 -14.45 -23.30 4.30
C LEU A 344 -15.80 -22.68 3.91
N TYR A 345 -16.07 -22.58 2.60
CA TYR A 345 -17.24 -21.89 2.05
C TYR A 345 -18.15 -22.86 1.29
N ARG A 346 -18.62 -23.88 2.00
CA ARG A 346 -19.44 -24.95 1.42
C ARG A 346 -20.70 -24.43 0.74
N ALA A 347 -21.02 -25.02 -0.39
CA ALA A 347 -22.29 -24.82 -1.06
C ALA A 347 -23.46 -25.22 -0.16
N THR A 348 -24.39 -24.30 0.09
CA THR A 348 -25.70 -24.65 0.65
C THR A 348 -26.65 -25.02 -0.50
N LYS A 349 -27.58 -25.95 -0.26
CA LYS A 349 -28.53 -26.45 -1.30
C LYS A 349 -29.31 -25.35 -2.03
N ARG A 350 -29.44 -24.16 -1.45
CA ARG A 350 -30.13 -23.00 -2.07
C ARG A 350 -29.24 -22.15 -3.00
N ASN A 351 -27.92 -22.30 -2.92
CA ASN A 351 -26.97 -21.32 -3.47
C ASN A 351 -25.95 -21.91 -4.47
N CYS A 352 -26.10 -23.16 -4.88
CA CYS A 352 -25.19 -23.79 -5.84
C CYS A 352 -25.93 -24.07 -7.16
N PRO A 353 -25.82 -23.21 -8.18
CA PRO A 353 -25.91 -23.71 -9.53
C PRO A 353 -24.76 -24.71 -9.69
N VAL A 354 -25.08 -25.99 -9.73
CA VAL A 354 -24.12 -27.03 -10.13
C VAL A 354 -23.62 -26.60 -11.50
N PRO A 355 -22.30 -26.40 -11.69
CA PRO A 355 -21.77 -26.11 -13.01
C PRO A 355 -22.18 -27.27 -13.92
N GLN A 356 -23.02 -27.00 -14.92
CA GLN A 356 -23.11 -27.92 -16.06
C GLN A 356 -21.67 -28.02 -16.59
N ALA A 357 -21.16 -29.25 -16.69
CA ALA A 357 -19.77 -29.53 -16.96
C ALA A 357 -19.23 -28.61 -18.06
N ALA A 358 -18.08 -27.99 -17.79
CA ALA A 358 -17.38 -26.99 -18.61
C ALA A 358 -16.80 -27.55 -19.92
N SER A 359 -17.55 -28.43 -20.60
CA SER A 359 -17.17 -29.06 -21.85
C SER A 359 -17.70 -28.32 -23.09
N GLN A 360 -18.36 -27.16 -22.92
CA GLN A 360 -18.94 -26.43 -24.04
C GLN A 360 -18.34 -25.04 -24.23
N ILE A 361 -17.32 -25.02 -25.10
CA ILE A 361 -16.96 -23.91 -26.00
C ILE A 361 -16.31 -22.70 -25.30
N LEU A 362 -15.02 -22.84 -24.95
CA LEU A 362 -14.12 -21.69 -24.89
C LEU A 362 -13.94 -21.14 -26.31
N SER A 363 -14.27 -19.87 -26.51
CA SER A 363 -13.99 -19.17 -27.77
C SER A 363 -12.47 -19.04 -28.00
N ASP A 364 -12.02 -19.07 -29.26
CA ASP A 364 -10.58 -19.17 -29.59
C ASP A 364 -9.73 -18.02 -29.02
N TRP A 365 -10.29 -16.81 -28.88
CA TRP A 365 -9.59 -15.69 -28.26
C TRP A 365 -9.41 -15.87 -26.74
N GLN A 366 -10.32 -16.56 -26.05
CA GLN A 366 -10.17 -16.88 -24.63
C GLN A 366 -9.09 -17.92 -24.40
N ARG A 367 -8.95 -18.87 -25.34
CA ARG A 367 -7.84 -19.83 -25.35
C ARG A 367 -6.51 -19.12 -25.53
N ALA A 368 -6.42 -18.18 -26.48
CA ALA A 368 -5.22 -17.38 -26.72
C ALA A 368 -4.80 -16.54 -25.51
N ILE A 369 -5.73 -15.83 -24.84
CA ILE A 369 -5.39 -15.06 -23.63
C ILE A 369 -4.94 -15.97 -22.49
N HIS A 370 -5.62 -17.11 -22.26
CA HIS A 370 -5.23 -18.05 -21.20
C HIS A 370 -3.89 -18.73 -21.47
N GLN A 371 -3.54 -19.00 -22.72
CA GLN A 371 -2.29 -19.67 -23.08
C GLN A 371 -1.12 -18.70 -23.20
N GLU A 372 -1.34 -17.49 -23.73
CA GLU A 372 -0.26 -16.58 -24.14
C GLU A 372 -0.05 -15.37 -23.23
N LEU A 373 -0.99 -15.00 -22.36
CA LEU A 373 -0.93 -13.70 -21.65
C LEU A 373 -0.96 -13.81 -20.12
N VAL A 374 -1.38 -14.96 -19.58
CA VAL A 374 -1.59 -15.13 -18.13
C VAL A 374 -0.47 -15.94 -17.47
N TRP A 375 0.36 -16.65 -18.24
CA TRP A 375 1.42 -17.54 -17.74
C TRP A 375 2.81 -17.27 -18.32
N SER A 376 2.95 -16.27 -19.19
CA SER A 376 4.21 -15.70 -19.68
C SER A 376 4.53 -14.42 -18.92
#